data_AF-A0A2G8BBV8-F1
#
_entry.id   AF-A0A2G8BBV8-F1
#
_cell.length_a   1.000
_cell.length_b   1.000
_cell.length_c   1.000
_cell.angle_alpha   90.00
_cell.angle_beta   90.00
_cell.angle_gamma   90.00
#
_symmetry.space_group_name_H-M   'P 1'
#
loop_
_entity.id
_entity.type
_entity.pdbx_description
1 polymer ?
#
loop_
_entity_poly.entity_id
_entity_poly.type
_entity_poly.pdbx_seq_one_letter_code
_entity_poly.pdbx_strand_id
1 'polypeptide(L)'
;MSLRRSSLWPGTGRVTLLLLAAVPAAMAYPWQSMRDRWVLGIGAAVAILLLGRWRGLYATTILRRRMAMSSRNSGLRRARDPGIDVRATALLHVRPSAETVDVLPLPLITRYLDRYGIRADAVRITSRDTGSDTGVLQRDTWIGMTVSAVANLAALQARSPQIPLLKTTEVAVRRLADHLRELGWSASTVGAQDIPPLFNRSARETWRGVRDQRTEYVAAYQVNVDSALPDMLAAIRSHVARETWTSLEISGTEERTTVAVACAFRTEGRPSGSAPLPGLTPQNGNHWPALTALDPLSTRRLDGHTELPASLLERLRWPSVAGPAPSRPRHAAAV
;
A
#
# COMPACT_ATOMS: atom_id res chain seq x y z
N MET A 1 -17.48 9.75 21.57
CA MET A 1 -16.53 8.71 22.06
C MET A 1 -17.10 7.34 21.78
N SER A 2 -16.57 6.62 20.79
CA SER A 2 -16.93 5.22 20.52
C SER A 2 -15.63 4.47 20.25
N LEU A 3 -15.10 3.84 21.30
CA LEU A 3 -14.00 2.88 21.22
C LEU A 3 -14.55 1.57 20.62
N ARG A 4 -14.65 1.49 19.29
CA ARG A 4 -14.67 0.18 18.62
C ARG A 4 -13.25 -0.39 18.70
N ARG A 5 -12.94 -1.02 19.84
CA ARG A 5 -11.83 -1.96 19.94
C ARG A 5 -12.19 -3.13 19.03
N SER A 6 -11.68 -3.14 17.81
CA SER A 6 -11.66 -4.36 17.01
C SER A 6 -10.86 -5.40 17.79
N SER A 7 -11.58 -6.36 18.35
CA SER A 7 -11.04 -7.58 18.91
C SER A 7 -10.35 -8.34 17.78
N LEU A 8 -9.07 -8.05 17.55
CA LEU A 8 -8.17 -8.81 16.69
C LEU A 8 -7.92 -10.16 17.36
N TRP A 9 -8.87 -11.08 17.23
CA TRP A 9 -8.67 -12.47 17.63
C TRP A 9 -7.41 -13.02 16.96
N PRO A 10 -6.57 -13.79 17.68
CA PRO A 10 -5.47 -14.50 17.05
C PRO A 10 -6.05 -15.41 15.97
N GLY A 11 -5.51 -15.36 14.74
CA GLY A 11 -6.04 -16.15 13.63
C GLY A 11 -6.10 -17.66 13.94
N THR A 12 -6.99 -18.39 13.27
CA THR A 12 -7.35 -19.80 13.55
C THR A 12 -6.14 -20.71 13.77
N GLY A 13 -5.07 -20.56 12.98
CA GLY A 13 -3.85 -21.35 13.15
C GLY A 13 -3.13 -21.12 14.49
N ARG A 14 -3.15 -19.89 15.03
CA ARG A 14 -2.57 -19.60 16.35
C ARG A 14 -3.42 -20.15 17.48
N VAL A 15 -4.74 -20.07 17.35
CA VAL A 15 -5.67 -20.67 18.32
C VAL A 15 -5.46 -22.18 18.34
N THR A 16 -5.33 -22.81 17.17
CA THR A 16 -5.10 -24.26 17.06
C THR A 16 -3.78 -24.66 17.72
N LEU A 17 -2.67 -23.96 17.43
CA LEU A 17 -1.37 -24.23 18.06
C LEU A 17 -1.38 -23.98 19.57
N LEU A 18 -2.10 -22.95 20.02
CA LEU A 18 -2.24 -22.64 21.43
C LEU A 18 -3.04 -23.73 22.15
N LEU A 19 -4.14 -24.20 21.57
CA LEU A 19 -4.91 -25.32 22.10
C LEU A 19 -4.08 -26.61 22.10
N LEU A 20 -3.35 -26.88 21.02
CA LEU A 20 -2.47 -28.04 20.91
C LEU A 20 -1.35 -28.04 21.97
N ALA A 21 -0.87 -26.88 22.40
CA ALA A 21 0.12 -26.79 23.47
C ALA A 21 -0.51 -26.80 24.88
N ALA A 22 -1.65 -26.11 25.06
CA ALA A 22 -2.29 -25.94 26.35
C ALA A 22 -3.02 -27.20 26.84
N VAL A 23 -3.69 -27.94 25.93
CA VAL A 23 -4.45 -29.15 26.30
C VAL A 23 -3.54 -30.26 26.84
N PRO A 24 -2.40 -30.63 26.20
CA PRO A 24 -1.47 -31.60 26.77
C PRO A 24 -0.83 -31.13 28.07
N ALA A 25 -0.53 -29.83 28.19
CA ALA A 25 0.01 -29.27 29.43
C ALA A 25 -0.97 -29.36 30.60
N ALA A 26 -2.28 -29.19 30.34
CA ALA A 26 -3.34 -29.38 31.32
C ALA A 26 -3.58 -30.85 31.66
N MET A 27 -3.52 -31.74 30.66
CA MET A 27 -3.68 -33.19 30.86
C MET A 27 -2.52 -33.83 31.65
N ALA A 28 -1.36 -33.18 31.71
CA ALA A 28 -0.22 -33.60 32.52
C ALA A 28 -0.39 -33.28 34.03
N TYR A 29 -1.57 -32.81 34.46
CA TYR A 29 -1.90 -32.63 35.86
C TYR A 29 -2.21 -33.98 36.52
N PRO A 30 -1.69 -34.29 37.73
CA PRO A 30 -0.87 -33.45 38.62
C PRO A 30 0.63 -33.52 38.27
N TRP A 31 1.28 -32.36 38.02
CA TRP A 31 2.66 -32.24 37.53
C TRP A 31 3.74 -32.69 38.56
N GLN A 32 3.76 -33.97 38.90
CA GLN A 32 4.65 -34.51 39.92
C GLN A 32 6.00 -34.96 39.36
N SER A 33 6.05 -35.39 38.09
CA SER A 33 7.30 -35.86 37.48
C SER A 33 8.11 -34.72 36.85
N MET A 34 9.42 -34.93 36.72
CA MET A 34 10.31 -33.99 36.03
C MET A 34 9.86 -33.76 34.58
N ARG A 35 9.36 -34.81 33.90
CA ARG A 35 8.89 -34.74 32.51
C ARG A 35 7.62 -33.88 32.41
N ASP A 36 6.69 -33.98 33.34
CA ASP A 36 5.44 -33.21 33.33
C ASP A 36 5.71 -31.70 33.51
N ARG A 37 6.69 -31.35 34.34
CA ARG A 37 7.15 -29.95 34.50
C ARG A 37 7.78 -29.40 33.22
N TRP A 38 8.51 -30.21 32.46
CA TRP A 38 9.05 -29.80 31.15
C TRP A 38 7.94 -29.55 30.12
N VAL A 39 6.92 -30.41 30.07
CA VAL A 39 5.76 -30.23 29.18
C VAL A 39 5.02 -28.93 29.52
N LEU A 40 4.80 -28.67 30.81
CA LEU A 40 4.21 -27.41 31.28
C LEU A 40 5.06 -26.20 30.88
N GLY A 41 6.38 -26.26 31.09
CA GLY A 41 7.30 -25.19 30.73
C GLY A 41 7.32 -24.88 29.24
N ILE A 42 7.36 -25.92 28.39
CA ILE A 42 7.28 -25.77 26.92
C ILE A 42 5.93 -25.19 26.51
N GLY A 43 4.82 -25.70 27.08
CA GLY A 43 3.48 -25.19 26.79
C GLY A 43 3.33 -23.70 27.13
N ALA A 44 3.80 -23.30 28.32
CA ALA A 44 3.79 -21.91 28.74
C ALA A 44 4.68 -21.02 27.85
N ALA A 45 5.89 -21.49 27.51
CA ALA A 45 6.79 -20.76 26.62
C ALA A 45 6.20 -20.56 25.22
N VAL A 46 5.56 -21.59 24.64
CA VAL A 46 4.87 -21.51 23.34
C VAL A 46 3.70 -20.54 23.42
N ALA A 47 2.89 -20.59 24.48
CA ALA A 47 1.78 -19.65 24.66
C ALA A 47 2.27 -18.20 24.75
N ILE A 48 3.32 -17.93 25.54
CA ILE A 48 3.94 -16.61 25.64
C ILE A 48 4.52 -16.17 24.29
N LEU A 49 5.13 -17.06 23.51
CA LEU A 49 5.72 -16.70 22.22
C LEU A 49 4.65 -16.44 21.14
N LEU A 50 3.54 -17.17 21.16
CA LEU A 50 2.42 -17.01 20.23
C LEU A 50 1.55 -15.78 20.55
N LEU A 51 1.32 -15.50 21.84
CA LEU A 51 0.53 -14.36 22.30
C LEU A 51 1.37 -13.11 22.58
N GLY A 52 2.69 -13.28 22.71
CA GLY A 52 3.65 -12.23 23.01
C GLY A 52 3.57 -11.10 21.99
N ARG A 53 2.93 -10.01 22.39
CA ARG A 53 2.77 -8.80 21.59
C ARG A 53 3.88 -7.82 21.98
N TRP A 54 4.72 -7.48 21.02
CA TRP A 54 5.80 -6.51 21.17
C TRP A 54 5.60 -5.38 20.16
N ARG A 55 5.46 -4.14 20.65
CA ARG A 55 5.30 -2.92 19.82
C ARG A 55 4.16 -3.02 18.79
N GLY A 56 3.03 -3.62 19.16
CA GLY A 56 1.85 -3.75 18.31
C GLY A 56 1.88 -4.93 17.32
N LEU A 57 2.98 -5.69 17.25
CA LEU A 57 3.12 -6.90 16.43
C LEU A 57 3.34 -8.12 17.31
N TYR A 58 3.04 -9.31 16.78
CA TYR A 58 3.37 -10.56 17.47
C TYR A 58 4.85 -10.89 17.29
N ALA A 59 5.48 -11.49 18.32
CA ALA A 59 6.89 -11.87 18.28
C ALA A 59 7.22 -12.76 17.06
N THR A 60 6.34 -13.70 16.73
CA THR A 60 6.46 -14.54 15.52
C THR A 60 6.52 -13.71 14.24
N THR A 61 5.74 -12.63 14.16
CA THR A 61 5.72 -11.73 13.00
C THR A 61 7.02 -10.96 12.89
N ILE A 62 7.58 -10.50 14.02
CA ILE A 62 8.87 -9.82 14.07
C ILE A 62 9.99 -10.74 13.57
N LEU A 63 10.05 -11.98 14.09
CA LEU A 63 11.04 -12.97 13.69
C LEU A 63 10.94 -13.31 12.20
N ARG A 64 9.72 -13.60 11.71
CA ARG A 64 9.46 -13.87 10.30
C ARG A 64 9.92 -12.71 9.41
N ARG A 65 9.58 -11.47 9.77
CA ARG A 65 9.99 -10.28 9.01
C ARG A 65 11.52 -10.13 9.00
N ARG A 66 12.20 -10.38 10.12
CA ARG A 66 13.68 -10.35 10.17
C ARG A 66 14.33 -11.41 9.27
N MET A 67 13.85 -12.65 9.31
CA MET A 67 14.33 -13.71 8.41
C MET A 67 14.09 -13.35 6.95
N ALA A 68 12.88 -12.86 6.62
CA ALA A 68 12.54 -12.44 5.27
C ALA A 68 13.43 -11.28 4.80
N MET A 69 13.72 -10.28 5.65
CA MET A 69 14.63 -9.19 5.30
C MET A 69 16.06 -9.69 5.04
N SER A 70 16.56 -10.59 5.88
CA SER A 70 17.90 -11.17 5.70
C SER A 70 17.98 -11.96 4.38
N SER A 71 16.95 -12.74 4.06
CA SER A 71 16.86 -13.45 2.77
C SER A 71 16.80 -12.50 1.56
N ARG A 72 16.11 -11.36 1.68
CA ARG A 72 16.05 -10.34 0.63
C ARG A 72 17.39 -9.62 0.43
N ASN A 73 18.05 -9.23 1.52
CA ASN A 73 19.34 -8.54 1.47
C ASN A 73 20.51 -9.44 1.03
N SER A 74 20.41 -10.76 1.24
CA SER A 74 21.41 -11.73 0.80
C SER A 74 21.27 -12.15 -0.66
N GLY A 75 20.25 -11.65 -1.37
CA GLY A 75 19.99 -12.00 -2.77
C GLY A 75 19.49 -13.44 -3.00
N LEU A 76 19.33 -14.22 -1.93
CA LEU A 76 18.97 -15.65 -1.95
C LEU A 76 17.55 -15.91 -2.47
N ARG A 77 16.68 -14.89 -2.52
CA ARG A 77 15.34 -14.98 -3.13
C ARG A 77 15.01 -13.72 -3.91
N ARG A 78 15.16 -13.77 -5.24
CA ARG A 78 14.31 -12.96 -6.13
C ARG A 78 12.91 -13.50 -5.98
N ALA A 79 12.05 -12.80 -5.23
CA ALA A 79 10.67 -13.19 -5.01
C ALA A 79 9.91 -13.15 -6.34
N ARG A 80 9.95 -14.27 -7.08
CA ARG A 80 8.94 -14.56 -8.09
C ARG A 80 7.67 -14.84 -7.30
N ASP A 81 6.63 -14.03 -7.52
CA ASP A 81 5.34 -14.28 -6.92
C ASP A 81 4.78 -15.57 -7.53
N PRO A 82 4.54 -16.64 -6.76
CA PRO A 82 3.90 -17.85 -7.27
C PRO A 82 2.38 -17.64 -7.35
N GLY A 83 1.96 -16.54 -7.98
CA GLY A 83 0.55 -16.29 -8.28
C GLY A 83 0.12 -17.16 -9.45
N ILE A 84 -0.89 -18.01 -9.24
CA ILE A 84 -1.54 -18.77 -10.31
C ILE A 84 -2.28 -17.81 -11.27
N ASP A 85 -2.72 -16.67 -10.74
CA ASP A 85 -3.38 -15.61 -11.51
C ASP A 85 -2.36 -14.67 -12.17
N VAL A 86 -2.33 -14.67 -13.49
CA VAL A 86 -1.51 -13.76 -14.29
C VAL A 86 -2.22 -12.41 -14.38
N ARG A 87 -1.51 -11.35 -13.99
CA ARG A 87 -2.01 -9.97 -14.02
C ARG A 87 -1.15 -9.10 -14.91
N ALA A 88 -1.77 -8.13 -15.56
CA ALA A 88 -1.06 -7.08 -16.29
C ALA A 88 -1.51 -5.71 -15.78
N THR A 89 -0.55 -4.82 -15.60
CA THR A 89 -0.77 -3.42 -15.26
C THR A 89 -0.32 -2.55 -16.42
N ALA A 90 -1.18 -1.62 -16.86
CA ALA A 90 -0.80 -0.56 -17.79
C ALA A 90 -1.04 0.79 -17.14
N LEU A 91 -0.31 1.82 -17.61
CA LEU A 91 -0.27 3.13 -16.98
C LEU A 91 -0.53 4.26 -17.96
N LEU A 92 -1.09 5.33 -17.42
CA LEU A 92 -1.08 6.65 -18.02
C LEU A 92 -0.49 7.65 -17.03
N HIS A 93 0.17 8.66 -17.58
CA HIS A 93 0.66 9.83 -16.86
C HIS A 93 -0.29 11.00 -17.11
N VAL A 94 -0.68 11.67 -16.02
CA VAL A 94 -1.47 12.90 -16.05
C VAL A 94 -0.52 14.05 -15.81
N ARG A 95 -0.35 14.92 -16.81
CA ARG A 95 0.44 16.13 -16.66
C ARG A 95 -0.36 17.22 -15.95
N PRO A 96 0.26 17.99 -15.06
CA PRO A 96 -0.36 19.18 -14.50
C PRO A 96 -0.69 20.17 -15.62
N SER A 97 -1.90 20.72 -15.60
CA SER A 97 -2.34 21.78 -16.52
C SER A 97 -2.87 22.95 -15.71
N ALA A 98 -2.46 24.17 -16.04
CA ALA A 98 -2.92 25.39 -15.37
C ALA A 98 -4.37 25.75 -15.74
N GLU A 99 -4.91 25.18 -16.81
CA GLU A 99 -6.22 25.52 -17.38
C GLU A 99 -7.36 24.61 -16.89
N THR A 100 -7.03 23.46 -16.28
CA THR A 100 -7.99 22.43 -15.88
C THR A 100 -8.30 22.51 -14.37
N VAL A 101 -9.51 22.10 -13.97
CA VAL A 101 -9.85 21.90 -12.55
C VAL A 101 -8.79 20.99 -11.92
N ASP A 102 -8.08 21.45 -10.88
CA ASP A 102 -6.91 20.75 -10.32
C ASP A 102 -7.24 19.37 -9.71
N VAL A 103 -8.51 19.03 -9.53
CA VAL A 103 -8.94 17.81 -8.84
C VAL A 103 -9.29 16.71 -9.84
N LEU A 104 -8.56 15.60 -9.80
CA LEU A 104 -8.85 14.42 -10.63
C LEU A 104 -10.25 13.84 -10.36
N PRO A 105 -11.00 13.43 -11.41
CA PRO A 105 -12.35 12.90 -11.27
C PRO A 105 -12.32 11.44 -10.79
N LEU A 106 -12.16 11.23 -9.47
CA LEU A 106 -12.13 9.90 -8.85
C LEU A 106 -13.37 9.04 -9.13
N PRO A 107 -14.61 9.57 -9.14
CA PRO A 107 -15.79 8.76 -9.47
C PRO A 107 -15.72 8.21 -10.90
N LEU A 108 -15.22 8.99 -11.85
CA LEU A 108 -15.04 8.53 -13.22
C LEU A 108 -14.01 7.40 -13.31
N ILE A 109 -12.86 7.59 -12.67
CA ILE A 109 -11.77 6.60 -12.65
C ILE A 109 -12.26 5.30 -12.01
N THR A 110 -13.08 5.38 -10.95
CA THR A 110 -13.65 4.22 -10.26
C THR A 110 -14.57 3.41 -11.17
N ARG A 111 -15.33 4.05 -12.07
CA ARG A 111 -16.19 3.35 -13.05
C ARG A 111 -15.40 2.50 -14.05
N TYR A 112 -14.08 2.69 -14.19
CA TYR A 112 -13.23 1.82 -15.00
C TYR A 112 -12.84 0.51 -14.29
N LEU A 113 -13.29 0.28 -13.05
CA LEU A 113 -13.19 -1.04 -12.39
C LEU A 113 -14.02 -2.10 -13.11
N ASP A 114 -15.17 -1.73 -13.66
CA ASP A 114 -16.01 -2.60 -14.46
C ASP A 114 -16.60 -1.82 -15.63
N ARG A 115 -15.91 -1.87 -16.78
CA ARG A 115 -16.34 -1.12 -17.97
C ARG A 115 -15.97 -1.85 -19.25
N TYR A 116 -16.84 -1.72 -20.25
CA TYR A 116 -16.62 -2.28 -21.59
C TYR A 116 -16.35 -3.79 -21.59
N GLY A 117 -16.96 -4.52 -20.64
CA GLY A 117 -16.78 -5.97 -20.48
C GLY A 117 -15.38 -6.37 -20.00
N ILE A 118 -14.62 -5.45 -19.41
CA ILE A 118 -13.36 -5.70 -18.71
C ILE A 118 -13.51 -5.29 -17.26
N ARG A 119 -13.20 -6.22 -16.37
CA ARG A 119 -13.17 -6.02 -14.94
C ARG A 119 -11.72 -5.85 -14.47
N ALA A 120 -11.34 -4.64 -14.09
CA ALA A 120 -10.04 -4.39 -13.48
C ALA A 120 -10.00 -5.00 -12.07
N ASP A 121 -8.87 -5.62 -11.72
CA ASP A 121 -8.59 -6.07 -10.37
C ASP A 121 -8.47 -4.88 -9.41
N ALA A 122 -7.79 -3.82 -9.89
CA ALA A 122 -7.59 -2.58 -9.16
C ALA A 122 -7.31 -1.43 -10.13
N VAL A 123 -7.72 -0.22 -9.73
CA VAL A 123 -7.25 1.04 -10.32
C VAL A 123 -6.48 1.80 -9.26
N ARG A 124 -5.26 2.21 -9.61
CA ARG A 124 -4.31 2.86 -8.71
C ARG A 124 -3.97 4.24 -9.20
N ILE A 125 -3.99 5.22 -8.30
CA ILE A 125 -3.57 6.59 -8.57
C ILE A 125 -2.37 6.85 -7.69
N THR A 126 -1.22 7.13 -8.29
CA THR A 126 0.02 7.37 -7.56
C THR A 126 0.53 8.74 -7.92
N SER A 127 0.81 9.58 -6.91
CA SER A 127 1.48 10.85 -7.10
C SER A 127 2.85 10.81 -6.44
N ARG A 128 3.79 11.49 -7.08
CA ARG A 128 5.12 11.78 -6.57
C ARG A 128 5.25 13.28 -6.43
N ASP A 129 5.44 13.73 -5.21
CA ASP A 129 5.77 15.12 -4.89
C ASP A 129 7.27 15.22 -4.64
N THR A 130 7.95 16.09 -5.38
CA THR A 130 9.38 16.40 -5.17
C THR A 130 9.54 17.89 -4.94
N GLY A 131 10.35 18.26 -3.95
CA GLY A 131 10.85 19.63 -3.83
C GLY A 131 11.90 19.86 -4.92
N SER A 132 11.69 20.83 -5.80
CA SER A 132 12.74 21.28 -6.72
C SER A 132 13.80 22.08 -5.96
N ASP A 133 15.05 22.01 -6.42
CA ASP A 133 16.14 22.91 -5.98
C ASP A 133 15.80 24.39 -6.21
N THR A 134 14.85 24.68 -7.10
CA THR A 134 14.31 26.03 -7.35
C THR A 134 13.21 26.46 -6.37
N GLY A 135 12.87 25.61 -5.38
CA GLY A 135 11.82 25.87 -4.40
C GLY A 135 10.39 25.65 -4.90
N VAL A 136 10.21 25.32 -6.19
CA VAL A 136 8.91 24.97 -6.77
C VAL A 136 8.61 23.49 -6.53
N LEU A 137 7.47 23.18 -5.90
CA LEU A 137 7.05 21.79 -5.76
C LEU A 137 6.59 21.25 -7.12
N GLN A 138 7.11 20.10 -7.52
CA GLN A 138 6.65 19.38 -8.70
C GLN A 138 5.84 18.16 -8.27
N ARG A 139 4.70 17.94 -8.94
CA ARG A 139 3.86 16.76 -8.78
C ARG A 139 3.74 16.04 -10.12
N ASP A 140 4.16 14.78 -10.14
CA ASP A 140 3.88 13.86 -11.23
C ASP A 140 2.80 12.87 -10.77
N THR A 141 1.80 12.57 -11.62
CA THR A 141 0.70 11.67 -11.26
C THR A 141 0.51 10.59 -12.32
N TRP A 142 0.49 9.34 -11.88
CA TRP A 142 0.22 8.16 -12.71
C TRP A 142 -1.08 7.50 -12.30
N ILE A 143 -1.85 7.07 -13.30
CA ILE A 143 -3.03 6.24 -13.10
C ILE A 143 -2.76 4.88 -13.73
N GLY A 144 -2.77 3.85 -12.91
CA GLY A 144 -2.55 2.46 -13.28
C GLY A 144 -3.84 1.65 -13.22
N MET A 145 -4.00 0.74 -14.17
CA MET A 145 -5.08 -0.24 -14.17
C MET A 145 -4.48 -1.63 -14.23
N THR A 146 -4.82 -2.45 -13.23
CA THR A 146 -4.38 -3.84 -13.15
C THR A 146 -5.55 -4.75 -13.52
N VAL A 147 -5.34 -5.65 -14.47
CA VAL A 147 -6.35 -6.61 -14.93
C VAL A 147 -5.89 -8.03 -14.64
N SER A 148 -6.76 -8.84 -14.06
CA SER A 148 -6.55 -10.28 -13.84
C SER A 148 -7.00 -11.07 -15.06
N ALA A 149 -6.16 -12.02 -15.50
CA ALA A 149 -6.52 -12.95 -16.57
C ALA A 149 -7.65 -13.88 -16.15
N VAL A 150 -7.61 -14.41 -14.91
CA VAL A 150 -8.62 -15.35 -14.40
C VAL A 150 -9.99 -14.68 -14.35
N ALA A 151 -10.07 -13.46 -13.83
CA ALA A 151 -11.33 -12.71 -13.72
C ALA A 151 -11.94 -12.32 -15.08
N ASN A 152 -11.13 -12.27 -16.15
CA ASN A 152 -11.53 -11.80 -17.47
C ASN A 152 -11.36 -12.87 -18.57
N LEU A 153 -11.23 -14.13 -18.20
CA LEU A 153 -10.82 -15.19 -19.12
C LEU A 153 -11.73 -15.28 -20.36
N ALA A 154 -13.05 -15.26 -20.15
CA ALA A 154 -14.03 -15.31 -21.24
C ALA A 154 -13.88 -14.12 -22.21
N ALA A 155 -13.68 -12.91 -21.67
CA ALA A 155 -13.49 -11.71 -22.48
C ALA A 155 -12.16 -11.73 -23.24
N LEU A 156 -11.11 -12.30 -22.66
CA LEU A 156 -9.80 -12.44 -23.31
C LEU A 156 -9.84 -13.50 -24.42
N GLN A 157 -10.48 -14.64 -24.18
CA GLN A 157 -10.66 -15.72 -25.17
C GLN A 157 -11.49 -15.26 -26.38
N ALA A 158 -12.53 -14.46 -26.15
CA ALA A 158 -13.33 -13.89 -27.23
C ALA A 158 -12.54 -12.96 -28.16
N ARG A 159 -11.44 -12.37 -27.68
CA ARG A 159 -10.57 -11.49 -28.49
C ARG A 159 -9.52 -12.28 -29.27
N SER A 160 -8.96 -13.33 -28.68
CA SER A 160 -7.95 -14.17 -29.34
C SER A 160 -7.66 -15.43 -28.51
N PRO A 161 -7.36 -16.57 -29.17
CA PRO A 161 -6.96 -17.80 -28.50
C PRO A 161 -5.61 -17.67 -27.76
N GLN A 162 -4.80 -16.65 -28.08
CA GLN A 162 -3.54 -16.36 -27.39
C GLN A 162 -3.72 -15.56 -26.08
N ILE A 163 -4.95 -15.25 -25.66
CA ILE A 163 -5.28 -14.55 -24.40
C ILE A 163 -4.48 -13.24 -24.28
N PRO A 164 -4.82 -12.18 -25.05
CA PRO A 164 -4.00 -10.97 -25.16
C PRO A 164 -4.16 -10.04 -23.95
N LEU A 165 -3.74 -10.47 -22.76
CA LEU A 165 -3.93 -9.76 -21.50
C LEU A 165 -3.33 -8.35 -21.52
N LEU A 166 -2.02 -8.24 -21.77
CA LEU A 166 -1.31 -6.94 -21.74
C LEU A 166 -1.91 -5.95 -22.74
N LYS A 167 -2.11 -6.36 -24.00
CA LYS A 167 -2.72 -5.53 -25.04
C LYS A 167 -4.13 -5.08 -24.66
N THR A 168 -4.92 -5.96 -24.03
CA THR A 168 -6.27 -5.61 -23.58
C THR A 168 -6.24 -4.57 -22.46
N THR A 169 -5.32 -4.71 -21.51
CA THR A 169 -5.09 -3.72 -20.45
C THR A 169 -4.62 -2.37 -21.01
N GLU A 170 -3.68 -2.37 -21.96
CA GLU A 170 -3.20 -1.15 -22.63
C GLU A 170 -4.32 -0.42 -23.36
N VAL A 171 -5.20 -1.15 -24.06
CA VAL A 171 -6.36 -0.57 -24.73
C VAL A 171 -7.35 0.02 -23.73
N ALA A 172 -7.59 -0.64 -22.59
CA ALA A 172 -8.46 -0.12 -21.54
C ALA A 172 -7.92 1.18 -20.93
N VAL A 173 -6.61 1.24 -20.67
CA VAL A 173 -5.93 2.45 -20.17
C VAL A 173 -5.92 3.56 -21.21
N ARG A 174 -5.72 3.24 -22.50
CA ARG A 174 -5.82 4.23 -23.59
C ARG A 174 -7.21 4.85 -23.65
N ARG A 175 -8.27 4.04 -23.53
CA ARG A 175 -9.66 4.55 -23.48
C ARG A 175 -9.91 5.46 -22.27
N LEU A 176 -9.32 5.14 -21.12
CA LEU A 176 -9.35 6.02 -19.96
C LEU A 176 -8.63 7.34 -20.24
N ALA A 177 -7.45 7.30 -20.86
CA ALA A 177 -6.71 8.49 -21.25
C ALA A 177 -7.50 9.36 -22.25
N ASP A 178 -8.15 8.74 -23.24
CA ASP A 178 -9.00 9.44 -24.22
C ASP A 178 -10.16 10.15 -23.52
N HIS A 179 -10.86 9.46 -22.62
CA HIS A 179 -11.97 10.04 -21.86
C HIS A 179 -11.51 11.17 -20.92
N LEU A 180 -10.32 11.05 -20.32
CA LEU A 180 -9.73 12.15 -19.54
C LEU A 180 -9.38 13.35 -20.43
N ARG A 181 -8.85 13.13 -21.64
CA ARG A 181 -8.57 14.20 -22.60
C ARG A 181 -9.84 14.90 -23.09
N GLU A 182 -10.92 14.17 -23.30
CA GLU A 182 -12.24 14.74 -23.61
C GLU A 182 -12.76 15.66 -22.50
N LEU A 183 -12.39 15.38 -21.23
CA LEU A 183 -12.70 16.23 -20.08
C LEU A 183 -11.69 17.37 -19.85
N GLY A 184 -10.76 17.58 -20.79
CA GLY A 184 -9.77 18.67 -20.75
C GLY A 184 -8.49 18.34 -19.96
N TRP A 185 -8.23 17.07 -19.63
CA TRP A 185 -7.00 16.66 -18.94
C TRP A 185 -5.87 16.31 -19.92
N SER A 186 -4.63 16.62 -19.58
CA SER A 186 -3.46 16.19 -20.35
C SER A 186 -3.00 14.80 -19.90
N ALA A 187 -3.59 13.75 -20.49
CA ALA A 187 -3.30 12.35 -20.18
C ALA A 187 -2.58 11.63 -21.34
N SER A 188 -1.47 10.93 -21.07
CA SER A 188 -0.73 10.13 -22.06
C SER A 188 -0.33 8.77 -21.49
N THR A 189 -0.43 7.69 -22.27
CA THR A 189 0.04 6.36 -21.87
C THR A 189 1.56 6.34 -21.68
N VAL A 190 2.06 5.63 -20.67
CA VAL A 190 3.50 5.57 -20.35
C VAL A 190 3.98 4.14 -20.05
N GLY A 191 5.26 3.89 -20.29
CA GLY A 191 5.92 2.61 -20.02
C GLY A 191 6.73 2.62 -18.72
N ALA A 192 7.41 1.51 -18.45
CA ALA A 192 8.24 1.33 -17.25
C ALA A 192 9.44 2.28 -17.18
N GLN A 193 9.96 2.68 -18.33
CA GLN A 193 11.08 3.60 -18.45
C GLN A 193 10.74 5.05 -18.04
N ASP A 194 9.45 5.40 -18.04
CA ASP A 194 8.98 6.77 -17.76
C ASP A 194 8.70 6.98 -16.26
N ILE A 195 8.95 5.97 -15.43
CA ILE A 195 8.67 6.00 -13.99
C ILE A 195 10.00 6.05 -13.24
N PRO A 196 10.22 7.11 -12.43
CA PRO A 196 11.38 7.18 -11.56
C PRO A 196 11.40 6.00 -10.58
N PRO A 197 12.54 5.33 -10.37
CA PRO A 197 12.62 4.22 -9.43
C PRO A 197 12.45 4.72 -7.99
N LEU A 198 11.61 4.03 -7.20
CA LEU A 198 11.38 4.34 -5.78
C LEU A 198 12.66 4.26 -4.93
N PHE A 199 13.57 3.35 -5.27
CA PHE A 199 14.89 3.17 -4.66
C PHE A 199 15.81 2.41 -5.62
N ASN A 200 17.11 2.53 -5.45
CA ASN A 200 18.12 1.89 -6.29
C ASN A 200 18.12 0.35 -6.08
N ARG A 201 18.51 -0.39 -7.12
CA ARG A 201 18.68 -1.85 -7.06
C ARG A 201 19.71 -2.30 -6.03
N SER A 202 20.69 -1.46 -5.69
CA SER A 202 21.69 -1.72 -4.65
C SER A 202 21.22 -1.41 -3.22
N ALA A 203 19.98 -0.92 -3.06
CA ALA A 203 19.46 -0.56 -1.76
C ALA A 203 19.37 -1.77 -0.83
N ARG A 204 19.40 -1.52 0.49
CA ARG A 204 19.27 -2.57 1.50
C ARG A 204 18.10 -2.29 2.41
N GLU A 205 17.27 -3.31 2.64
CA GLU A 205 16.17 -3.20 3.59
C GLU A 205 16.69 -3.23 5.03
N THR A 206 16.27 -2.25 5.82
CA THR A 206 16.43 -2.23 7.27
C THR A 206 15.07 -2.32 7.93
N TRP A 207 15.05 -2.59 9.24
CA TRP A 207 13.80 -2.66 10.00
C TRP A 207 12.92 -1.40 9.88
N ARG A 208 13.51 -0.22 9.65
CA ARG A 208 12.80 1.08 9.66
C ARG A 208 12.68 1.75 8.28
N GLY A 209 13.19 1.11 7.24
CA GLY A 209 13.19 1.67 5.89
C GLY A 209 14.21 0.98 4.99
N VAL A 210 14.11 1.24 3.69
CA VAL A 210 15.10 0.83 2.70
C VAL A 210 16.18 1.91 2.63
N ARG A 211 17.42 1.53 2.88
CA ARG A 211 18.59 2.42 2.75
C ARG A 211 19.00 2.43 1.30
N ASP A 212 18.77 3.54 0.62
CA ASP A 212 19.00 3.71 -0.81
C ASP A 212 20.46 4.09 -1.10
N GLN A 213 20.92 5.17 -0.46
CA GLN A 213 22.30 5.64 -0.50
C GLN A 213 22.93 5.61 0.91
N ARG A 214 24.13 6.19 1.08
CA ARG A 214 24.82 6.15 2.38
C ARG A 214 24.01 6.81 3.50
N THR A 215 23.29 7.88 3.19
CA THR A 215 22.52 8.70 4.14
C THR A 215 21.02 8.70 3.86
N GLU A 216 20.57 8.33 2.67
CA GLU A 216 19.16 8.39 2.29
C GLU A 216 18.39 7.11 2.61
N TYR A 217 17.18 7.29 3.12
CA TYR A 217 16.26 6.21 3.43
C TYR A 217 14.90 6.48 2.81
N VAL A 218 14.26 5.41 2.34
CA VAL A 218 12.88 5.40 1.88
C VAL A 218 12.07 4.52 2.84
N ALA A 219 11.07 5.10 3.49
CA ALA A 219 10.18 4.38 4.40
C ALA A 219 8.75 4.38 3.88
N ALA A 220 8.20 3.18 3.67
CA ALA A 220 6.77 2.97 3.41
C ALA A 220 5.93 2.97 4.70
N TYR A 221 4.76 3.56 4.59
CA TYR A 221 3.72 3.64 5.59
C TYR A 221 2.38 3.25 4.97
N GLN A 222 1.58 2.50 5.71
CA GLN A 222 0.16 2.29 5.39
C GLN A 222 -0.64 3.42 6.03
N VAL A 223 -1.59 3.95 5.28
CA VAL A 223 -2.47 5.03 5.72
C VAL A 223 -3.77 4.40 6.22
N ASN A 224 -4.24 4.80 7.41
CA ASN A 224 -5.52 4.35 7.89
C ASN A 224 -6.65 4.96 7.05
N VAL A 225 -7.55 4.11 6.55
CA VAL A 225 -8.69 4.52 5.72
C VAL A 225 -9.90 4.70 6.63
N ASP A 226 -10.17 5.94 7.02
CA ASP A 226 -11.32 6.33 7.82
C ASP A 226 -11.91 7.68 7.34
N SER A 227 -12.86 8.25 8.07
CA SER A 227 -13.50 9.52 7.72
C SER A 227 -12.54 10.72 7.69
N ALA A 228 -11.36 10.63 8.32
CA ALA A 228 -10.33 11.66 8.36
C ALA A 228 -9.29 11.51 7.23
N LEU A 229 -9.49 10.56 6.31
CA LEU A 229 -8.58 10.31 5.18
C LEU A 229 -8.29 11.58 4.33
N PRO A 230 -9.27 12.44 3.98
CA PRO A 230 -8.98 13.65 3.21
C PRO A 230 -7.95 14.58 3.89
N ASP A 231 -8.11 14.78 5.21
CA ASP A 231 -7.20 15.62 6.01
C ASP A 231 -5.84 14.95 6.14
N MET A 232 -5.80 13.63 6.29
CA MET A 232 -4.57 12.85 6.35
C MET A 232 -3.76 12.95 5.04
N LEU A 233 -4.42 12.87 3.88
CA LEU A 233 -3.77 13.07 2.59
C LEU A 233 -3.21 14.50 2.44
N ALA A 234 -3.92 15.51 2.95
CA ALA A 234 -3.41 16.89 2.97
C ALA A 234 -2.18 17.03 3.87
N ALA A 235 -2.19 16.39 5.05
CA ALA A 235 -1.06 16.35 5.97
C ALA A 235 0.16 15.62 5.39
N ILE A 236 -0.04 14.50 4.68
CA ILE A 236 1.02 13.77 3.97
C ILE A 236 1.68 14.66 2.91
N ARG A 237 0.89 15.37 2.10
CA ARG A 237 1.39 16.29 1.07
C ARG A 237 2.18 17.46 1.65
N SER A 238 1.80 17.91 2.84
CA SER A 238 2.46 19.04 3.53
C SER A 238 3.65 18.59 4.40
N HIS A 239 3.93 17.29 4.46
CA HIS A 239 5.04 16.76 5.24
C HIS A 239 6.37 17.06 4.56
N VAL A 240 7.32 17.60 5.32
CA VAL A 240 8.65 17.93 4.80
C VAL A 240 9.45 16.66 4.56
N ALA A 241 9.59 16.28 3.30
CA ALA A 241 10.44 15.20 2.82
C ALA A 241 11.08 15.60 1.49
N ARG A 242 12.20 14.97 1.11
CA ARG A 242 12.83 15.22 -0.21
C ARG A 242 11.89 14.81 -1.35
N GLU A 243 11.21 13.69 -1.13
CA GLU A 243 10.27 13.10 -2.06
C GLU A 243 9.20 12.35 -1.29
N THR A 244 7.95 12.55 -1.70
CA THR A 244 6.77 11.90 -1.13
C THR A 244 6.04 11.16 -2.23
N TRP A 245 5.94 9.84 -2.09
CA TRP A 245 5.07 9.01 -2.92
C TRP A 245 3.78 8.75 -2.16
N THR A 246 2.64 9.02 -2.78
CA THR A 246 1.32 8.68 -2.21
C THR A 246 0.54 7.90 -3.25
N SER A 247 -0.01 6.75 -2.86
CA SER A 247 -0.79 5.89 -3.74
C SER A 247 -2.14 5.59 -3.12
N LEU A 248 -3.18 5.76 -3.92
CA LEU A 248 -4.56 5.39 -3.65
C LEU A 248 -4.92 4.23 -4.58
N GLU A 249 -5.27 3.08 -4.01
CA GLU A 249 -5.74 1.93 -4.77
C GLU A 249 -7.23 1.69 -4.47
N ILE A 250 -8.01 1.62 -5.54
CA ILE A 250 -9.44 1.32 -5.51
C ILE A 250 -9.63 -0.06 -6.14
N SER A 251 -10.44 -0.92 -5.52
CA SER A 251 -10.69 -2.28 -5.98
C SER A 251 -12.11 -2.71 -5.64
N GLY A 252 -12.51 -3.89 -6.12
CA GLY A 252 -13.80 -4.49 -5.80
C GLY A 252 -14.82 -4.37 -6.94
N THR A 253 -16.09 -4.33 -6.58
CA THR A 253 -17.22 -4.14 -7.51
C THR A 253 -17.94 -2.83 -7.20
N GLU A 254 -18.84 -2.40 -8.08
CA GLU A 254 -19.73 -1.26 -7.80
C GLU A 254 -20.49 -1.42 -6.47
N GLU A 255 -20.89 -2.64 -6.12
CA GLU A 255 -21.60 -2.93 -4.85
C GLU A 255 -20.68 -2.96 -3.62
N ARG A 256 -19.42 -3.37 -3.79
CA ARG A 256 -18.44 -3.54 -2.70
C ARG A 256 -17.09 -3.00 -3.12
N THR A 257 -16.99 -1.68 -3.15
CA THR A 257 -15.74 -0.99 -3.42
C THR A 257 -14.87 -0.95 -2.17
N THR A 258 -13.61 -1.38 -2.30
CA THR A 258 -12.59 -1.30 -1.27
C THR A 258 -11.52 -0.31 -1.67
N VAL A 259 -10.93 0.35 -0.67
CA VAL A 259 -9.86 1.31 -0.87
C VAL A 259 -8.70 0.99 0.07
N ALA A 260 -7.48 1.11 -0.45
CA ALA A 260 -6.25 1.11 0.31
C ALA A 260 -5.43 2.34 -0.04
N VAL A 261 -4.75 2.92 0.96
CA VAL A 261 -3.85 4.06 0.76
C VAL A 261 -2.51 3.76 1.41
N ALA A 262 -1.45 4.05 0.69
CA ALA A 262 -0.09 3.92 1.18
C ALA A 262 0.73 5.16 0.77
N CYS A 263 1.72 5.50 1.59
CA CYS A 263 2.69 6.53 1.24
C CYS A 263 4.11 6.08 1.55
N ALA A 264 5.07 6.71 0.90
CA ALA A 264 6.48 6.57 1.21
C ALA A 264 7.15 7.94 1.26
N PHE A 265 8.01 8.11 2.26
CA PHE A 265 8.83 9.30 2.39
C PHE A 265 10.29 8.95 2.15
N ARG A 266 10.95 9.75 1.31
CA ARG A 266 12.41 9.77 1.19
C ARG A 266 12.96 10.84 2.12
N THR A 267 13.78 10.43 3.08
CA THR A 267 14.35 11.30 4.10
C THR A 267 15.87 11.21 4.13
N GLU A 268 16.51 12.32 4.50
CA GLU A 268 17.89 12.29 4.94
C GLU A 268 17.97 11.68 6.33
N GLY A 269 18.81 10.67 6.48
CA GLY A 269 18.97 9.95 7.73
C GLY A 269 17.89 8.90 7.97
N ARG A 270 18.10 8.14 9.05
CA ARG A 270 17.28 6.97 9.37
C ARG A 270 15.92 7.42 9.93
N PRO A 271 14.80 6.88 9.41
CA PRO A 271 13.48 7.15 9.94
C PRO A 271 13.35 6.77 11.43
N SER A 272 12.49 7.51 12.12
CA SER A 272 12.19 7.24 13.53
C SER A 272 11.48 5.89 13.69
N GLY A 273 11.37 5.40 14.93
CA GLY A 273 10.71 4.11 15.19
C GLY A 273 9.18 4.17 15.13
N SER A 274 8.61 5.37 15.14
CA SER A 274 7.18 5.65 15.06
C SER A 274 6.85 6.30 13.73
N ALA A 275 5.56 6.35 13.38
CA ALA A 275 5.14 7.14 12.23
C ALA A 275 5.40 8.64 12.44
N PRO A 276 5.70 9.39 11.37
CA PRO A 276 5.89 10.84 11.44
C PRO A 276 4.57 11.61 11.59
N LEU A 277 3.45 11.03 11.16
CA LEU A 277 2.11 11.61 11.24
C LEU A 277 1.14 10.63 11.93
N PRO A 278 0.15 11.12 12.69
CA PRO A 278 -0.90 10.27 13.25
C PRO A 278 -1.69 9.60 12.12
N GLY A 279 -2.13 8.35 12.36
CA GLY A 279 -2.88 7.57 11.37
C GLY A 279 -2.03 6.85 10.31
N LEU A 280 -0.71 7.09 10.29
CA LEU A 280 0.23 6.28 9.53
C LEU A 280 0.70 5.09 10.36
N THR A 281 0.77 3.92 9.73
CA THR A 281 1.31 2.70 10.30
C THR A 281 2.64 2.35 9.60
N PRO A 282 3.79 2.38 10.29
CA PRO A 282 5.08 2.08 9.67
C PRO A 282 5.16 0.59 9.28
N GLN A 283 5.62 0.32 8.05
CA GLN A 283 5.81 -1.05 7.54
C GLN A 283 7.12 -1.69 8.04
N ASN A 284 7.35 -1.61 9.35
CA ASN A 284 8.58 -2.07 10.00
C ASN A 284 8.92 -3.52 9.65
N GLY A 285 10.07 -3.76 9.02
CA GLY A 285 10.53 -5.06 8.54
C GLY A 285 9.83 -5.61 7.28
N ASN A 286 8.98 -4.81 6.67
CA ASN A 286 8.21 -5.10 5.45
C ASN A 286 8.24 -3.92 4.47
N HIS A 287 9.31 -3.11 4.48
CA HIS A 287 9.39 -1.91 3.65
C HIS A 287 9.60 -2.26 2.19
N TRP A 288 10.45 -3.24 1.87
CA TRP A 288 10.71 -3.61 0.48
C TRP A 288 9.44 -4.05 -0.25
N PRO A 289 8.61 -4.98 0.27
CA PRO A 289 7.43 -5.47 -0.42
C PRO A 289 6.35 -4.39 -0.45
N ALA A 290 6.25 -3.56 0.60
CA ALA A 290 5.34 -2.42 0.62
C ALA A 290 5.73 -1.37 -0.43
N LEU A 291 7.01 -1.05 -0.59
CA LEU A 291 7.50 -0.14 -1.63
C LEU A 291 7.38 -0.76 -3.02
N THR A 292 7.68 -2.05 -3.20
CA THR A 292 7.41 -2.75 -4.46
C THR A 292 5.92 -2.73 -4.79
N ALA A 293 5.04 -2.91 -3.80
CA ALA A 293 3.60 -2.80 -4.00
C ALA A 293 3.16 -1.37 -4.28
N LEU A 294 3.87 -0.35 -3.79
CA LEU A 294 3.59 1.08 -4.05
C LEU A 294 3.94 1.53 -5.47
N ASP A 295 4.86 0.83 -6.14
CA ASP A 295 5.26 1.12 -7.51
C ASP A 295 4.03 1.21 -8.45
N PRO A 296 3.88 2.26 -9.27
CA PRO A 296 2.72 2.40 -10.16
C PRO A 296 2.49 1.20 -11.09
N LEU A 297 3.54 0.48 -11.50
CA LEU A 297 3.45 -0.72 -12.35
C LEU A 297 3.21 -2.02 -11.60
N SER A 298 3.19 -1.99 -10.27
CA SER A 298 3.04 -3.21 -9.49
C SER A 298 1.66 -3.84 -9.67
N THR A 299 1.66 -5.15 -9.96
CA THR A 299 0.48 -6.00 -9.98
C THR A 299 0.05 -6.47 -8.58
N ARG A 300 0.86 -6.20 -7.55
CA ARG A 300 0.54 -6.47 -6.15
C ARG A 300 -0.36 -5.38 -5.60
N ARG A 301 -1.42 -5.78 -4.91
CA ARG A 301 -2.30 -4.88 -4.18
C ARG A 301 -1.60 -4.21 -3.00
N LEU A 302 -2.07 -3.03 -2.64
CA LEU A 302 -1.66 -2.35 -1.41
C LEU A 302 -2.25 -3.07 -0.19
N ASP A 303 -1.49 -3.10 0.90
CA ASP A 303 -2.01 -3.59 2.18
C ASP A 303 -3.05 -2.60 2.75
N GLY A 304 -4.06 -3.11 3.45
CA GLY A 304 -5.00 -2.27 4.19
C GLY A 304 -6.33 -1.94 3.51
N HIS A 305 -6.73 -2.71 2.51
CA HIS A 305 -8.05 -2.57 1.89
C HIS A 305 -9.17 -2.59 2.92
N THR A 306 -9.97 -1.53 2.90
CA THR A 306 -11.13 -1.34 3.76
C THR A 306 -12.33 -1.01 2.88
N GLU A 307 -13.50 -1.54 3.21
CA GLU A 307 -14.76 -1.17 2.53
C GLU A 307 -15.05 0.32 2.78
N LEU A 308 -15.31 1.06 1.70
CA LEU A 308 -15.50 2.50 1.76
C LEU A 308 -16.96 2.88 1.49
N PRO A 309 -17.58 3.76 2.29
CA PRO A 309 -18.83 4.39 1.88
C PRO A 309 -18.60 5.23 0.61
N ALA A 310 -19.47 5.12 -0.39
CA ALA A 310 -19.36 5.85 -1.67
C ALA A 310 -19.20 7.37 -1.47
N SER A 311 -19.84 7.93 -0.44
CA SER A 311 -19.75 9.35 -0.06
C SER A 311 -18.37 9.80 0.44
N LEU A 312 -17.46 8.90 0.80
CA LEU A 312 -16.07 9.26 1.11
C LEU A 312 -15.26 9.42 -0.18
N LEU A 313 -15.47 8.58 -1.20
CA LEU A 313 -14.77 8.72 -2.50
C LEU A 313 -15.02 10.08 -3.16
N GLU A 314 -16.26 10.58 -3.10
CA GLU A 314 -16.63 11.89 -3.65
C GLU A 314 -15.96 13.06 -2.94
N ARG A 315 -15.66 12.90 -1.65
CA ARG A 315 -14.96 13.90 -0.82
C ARG A 315 -13.44 13.83 -0.98
N LEU A 316 -12.90 12.73 -1.49
CA LEU A 316 -11.47 12.63 -1.72
C LEU A 316 -11.06 13.58 -2.83
N ARG A 317 -10.11 14.46 -2.51
CA ARG A 317 -9.50 15.39 -3.45
C ARG A 317 -8.11 14.87 -3.78
N TRP A 318 -7.88 14.60 -5.06
CA TRP A 318 -6.57 14.23 -5.57
C TRP A 318 -6.08 15.31 -6.54
N PRO A 319 -5.28 16.27 -6.04
CA PRO A 319 -4.79 17.37 -6.87
C PRO A 319 -3.78 16.85 -7.89
N SER A 320 -3.78 17.46 -9.07
CA SER A 320 -2.87 17.15 -10.18
C SER A 320 -1.61 18.00 -10.14
N VAL A 321 -1.72 19.21 -9.60
CA VAL A 321 -0.62 20.16 -9.39
C VAL A 321 -0.14 20.04 -7.95
N ALA A 322 1.13 20.37 -7.71
CA ALA A 322 1.59 20.55 -6.35
C ALA A 322 1.00 21.85 -5.78
N GLY A 323 0.07 21.72 -4.82
CA GLY A 323 -0.45 22.89 -4.10
C GLY A 323 0.55 23.42 -3.06
N PRO A 324 0.60 24.74 -2.81
CA PRO A 324 1.31 25.27 -1.65
C PRO A 324 0.70 24.67 -0.36
N ALA A 325 1.53 24.45 0.66
CA ALA A 325 1.06 24.00 1.96
C ALA A 325 -0.06 24.94 2.45
N PRO A 326 -1.19 24.42 2.95
CA PRO A 326 -2.23 25.27 3.52
C PRO A 326 -1.60 26.09 4.65
N SER A 327 -1.67 27.41 4.53
CA SER A 327 -1.20 28.32 5.56
C SER A 327 -1.94 27.99 6.85
N ARG A 328 -1.19 27.59 7.88
CA ARG A 328 -1.72 27.43 9.24
C ARG A 328 -2.51 28.70 9.58
N PRO A 329 -3.76 28.60 10.06
CA PRO A 329 -4.45 29.78 10.54
C PRO A 329 -3.58 30.41 11.62
N ARG A 330 -3.17 31.66 11.40
CA ARG A 330 -2.57 32.49 12.45
C ARG A 330 -3.65 32.61 13.53
N HIS A 331 -3.51 31.84 14.60
CA HIS A 331 -4.16 32.20 15.85
C HIS A 331 -3.63 33.59 16.20
N ALA A 332 -4.50 34.59 16.06
CA ALA A 332 -4.27 35.90 16.64
C ALA A 332 -3.99 35.66 18.13
N ALA A 333 -2.76 35.98 18.55
CA ALA A 333 -2.44 36.13 19.94
C ALA A 333 -3.28 37.29 20.46
N ALA A 334 -4.34 36.97 21.18
CA ALA A 334 -4.87 37.87 22.18
C ALA A 334 -4.02 37.66 23.44
N VAL A 335 -3.23 38.69 23.75
CA VAL A 335 -3.06 39.41 25.03
C VAL A 335 -1.79 40.23 24.90
#